data_AF-A0A4D9D1E6-F1
#
_entry.id   AF-A0A4D9D1E6-F1
#
_cell.length_a   1.000
_cell.length_b   1.000
_cell.length_c   1.000
_cell.angle_alpha   90.00
_cell.angle_beta   90.00
_cell.angle_gamma   90.00
#
_symmetry.space_group_name_H-M   'P 1'
#
loop_
_entity.id
_entity.type
_entity.pdbx_description
1 polymer ?
#
loop_
_entity_poly.entity_id
_entity_poly.type
_entity_poly.pdbx_seq_one_letter_code
_entity_poly.pdbx_strand_id
1 'polypeptide(L)'
;MQTGNAADFADMREVLEGQEIKLQALNPLIRKLRTELAYAIHELHEGATEVSASLVDEAVVKVRRGKEGGRKELDTILEIVGDNEALRDGWVSEVVELLVRARALQFFLGTGRLLPPSDPSLTGGRGGGRTREEEYLGGAMGLAQELSRYAIRRASTLDAEAVAR
;
A
#
# COMPACT_ATOMS: atom_id res chain seq x y z
N MET A 1 41.39 -21.58 50.17
CA MET A 1 41.49 -21.37 48.71
C MET A 1 41.35 -22.74 48.05
N GLN A 2 40.19 -23.05 47.49
CA GLN A 2 40.01 -24.27 46.69
C GLN A 2 40.72 -24.04 45.35
N THR A 3 41.76 -24.81 45.08
CA THR A 3 42.41 -24.85 43.76
C THR A 3 41.44 -25.55 42.83
N GLY A 4 40.77 -24.79 41.97
CA GLY A 4 39.92 -25.35 40.91
C GLY A 4 40.72 -26.39 40.10
N ASN A 5 40.12 -27.55 39.89
CA ASN A 5 40.79 -28.68 39.26
C ASN A 5 41.04 -28.34 37.79
N ALA A 6 42.29 -28.46 37.32
CA ALA A 6 42.65 -28.13 35.94
C ALA A 6 41.85 -28.96 34.89
N ALA A 7 41.34 -30.14 35.30
CA ALA A 7 40.46 -30.97 34.49
C ALA A 7 39.12 -30.27 34.17
N ASP A 8 38.54 -29.54 35.13
CA ASP A 8 37.25 -28.86 34.95
C ASP A 8 37.34 -27.73 33.90
N PHE A 9 38.51 -27.09 33.78
CA PHE A 9 38.75 -26.05 32.77
C PHE A 9 38.98 -26.62 31.36
N ALA A 10 39.53 -27.83 31.25
CA ALA A 10 39.73 -28.51 29.96
C ALA A 10 38.38 -28.94 29.36
N ASP A 11 37.52 -29.56 30.17
CA ASP A 11 36.17 -29.96 29.77
C ASP A 11 35.32 -28.73 29.37
N MET A 12 35.44 -27.63 30.12
CA MET A 12 34.72 -26.39 29.79
C MET A 12 35.21 -25.76 28.47
N ARG A 13 36.51 -25.84 28.15
CA ARG A 13 37.04 -25.37 26.86
C ARG A 13 36.49 -26.20 25.71
N GLU A 14 36.46 -27.52 25.82
CA GLU A 14 35.92 -28.40 24.78
C GLU A 14 34.43 -28.13 24.51
N VAL A 15 33.63 -27.89 25.57
CA VAL A 15 32.22 -27.51 25.43
C VAL A 15 32.06 -26.16 24.72
N LEU A 16 32.89 -25.17 25.06
CA LEU A 16 32.84 -23.84 24.43
C LEU A 16 33.25 -23.89 22.96
N GLU A 17 34.31 -24.63 22.61
CA GLU A 17 34.73 -24.84 21.22
C GLU A 17 33.62 -25.56 20.42
N GLY A 18 32.98 -26.57 21.00
CA GLY A 18 31.84 -27.25 20.40
C GLY A 18 30.62 -26.34 20.18
N GLN A 19 30.36 -25.37 21.07
CA GLN A 19 29.32 -24.37 20.88
C GLN A 19 29.68 -23.33 19.81
N GLU A 20 30.93 -22.90 19.75
CA GLU A 20 31.42 -21.95 18.74
C GLU A 20 31.30 -22.54 17.33
N ILE A 21 31.68 -23.81 17.15
CA ILE A 21 31.52 -24.52 15.87
C ILE A 21 30.04 -24.57 15.46
N LYS A 22 29.12 -24.85 16.40
CA LYS A 22 27.67 -24.84 16.12
C LYS A 22 27.16 -23.46 15.72
N LEU A 23 27.62 -22.39 16.37
CA LEU A 23 27.26 -21.01 16.02
C LEU A 23 27.80 -20.62 14.64
N GLN A 24 29.05 -20.98 14.33
CA GLN A 24 29.64 -20.75 13.01
C GLN A 24 28.87 -21.49 11.91
N ALA A 25 28.37 -22.70 12.17
CA ALA A 25 27.53 -23.46 11.24
C ALA A 25 26.12 -22.87 11.07
N LEU A 26 25.54 -22.25 12.11
CA LEU A 26 24.20 -21.64 12.05
C LEU A 26 24.20 -20.29 11.31
N ASN A 27 25.28 -19.52 11.38
CA ASN A 27 25.35 -18.18 10.78
C ASN A 27 25.02 -18.14 9.27
N PRO A 28 25.56 -19.03 8.42
CA PRO A 28 25.17 -19.13 7.01
C PRO A 28 23.69 -19.43 6.81
N LEU A 29 23.10 -20.30 7.63
CA LEU A 29 21.68 -20.66 7.56
C LEU A 29 20.79 -19.47 7.93
N ILE A 30 21.14 -18.73 8.98
CA ILE A 30 20.42 -17.51 9.39
C ILE A 30 20.50 -16.45 8.28
N ARG A 31 21.67 -16.27 7.66
CA ARG A 31 21.82 -15.34 6.53
C ARG A 31 20.96 -15.77 5.34
N LYS A 32 20.98 -17.06 4.99
CA LYS A 32 20.17 -17.62 3.90
C LYS A 32 18.68 -17.39 4.16
N LEU A 33 18.19 -17.73 5.35
CA LEU A 33 16.79 -17.52 5.73
C LEU A 33 16.38 -16.04 5.67
N ARG A 34 17.24 -15.11 6.10
CA ARG A 34 16.98 -13.67 5.99
C ARG A 34 16.85 -13.23 4.54
N THR A 35 17.73 -13.71 3.66
CA THR A 35 17.66 -13.39 2.22
C THR A 35 16.42 -13.97 1.57
N GLU A 36 16.09 -15.24 1.84
CA GLU A 36 14.89 -15.89 1.31
C GLU A 36 13.61 -15.21 1.80
N LEU A 37 13.55 -14.83 3.08
CA LEU A 37 12.42 -14.08 3.64
C LEU A 37 12.29 -12.68 3.01
N ALA A 38 13.41 -11.97 2.83
CA ALA A 38 13.39 -10.66 2.17
C ALA A 38 12.89 -10.76 0.71
N TYR A 39 13.30 -11.80 -0.01
CA TYR A 39 12.84 -12.06 -1.37
C TYR A 39 11.35 -12.40 -1.42
N ALA A 40 10.87 -13.29 -0.54
CA ALA A 40 9.46 -13.64 -0.45
C ALA A 40 8.58 -12.41 -0.08
N ILE A 41 9.06 -11.55 0.82
CA ILE A 41 8.39 -10.28 1.13
C ILE A 41 8.34 -9.39 -0.10
N HIS A 42 9.44 -9.29 -0.86
CA HIS A 42 9.49 -8.50 -2.09
C HIS A 42 8.53 -9.04 -3.17
N GLU A 43 8.51 -10.34 -3.44
CA GLU A 43 7.58 -10.94 -4.42
C GLU A 43 6.11 -10.76 -4.01
N LEU A 44 5.81 -10.95 -2.70
CA LEU A 44 4.47 -10.69 -2.19
C LEU A 44 4.10 -9.21 -2.32
N HIS A 45 5.04 -8.29 -2.08
CA HIS A 45 4.83 -6.86 -2.27
C HIS A 45 4.61 -6.50 -3.74
N GLU A 46 5.42 -6.99 -4.67
CA GLU A 46 5.26 -6.72 -6.11
C GLU A 46 3.94 -7.29 -6.64
N GLY A 47 3.61 -8.54 -6.32
CA GLY A 47 2.36 -9.16 -6.73
C GLY A 47 1.13 -8.43 -6.14
N ALA A 48 1.19 -8.04 -4.87
CA ALA A 48 0.15 -7.23 -4.27
C ALA A 48 0.04 -5.84 -4.92
N THR A 49 1.15 -5.26 -5.37
CA THR A 49 1.19 -3.95 -6.01
C THR A 49 0.52 -3.97 -7.37
N GLU A 50 0.87 -4.92 -8.25
CA GLU A 50 0.29 -5.02 -9.59
C GLU A 50 -1.22 -5.27 -9.53
N VAL A 51 -1.65 -6.17 -8.63
CA VAL A 51 -3.07 -6.47 -8.41
C VAL A 51 -3.78 -5.25 -7.83
N SER A 52 -3.19 -4.55 -6.84
CA SER A 52 -3.83 -3.38 -6.21
C SER A 52 -3.95 -2.20 -7.18
N ALA A 53 -2.91 -1.91 -7.97
CA ALA A 53 -2.94 -0.84 -8.96
C ALA A 53 -4.00 -1.11 -10.04
N SER A 54 -4.08 -2.34 -10.55
CA SER A 54 -5.10 -2.73 -11.53
C SER A 54 -6.52 -2.59 -10.98
N LEU A 55 -6.74 -3.02 -9.73
CA LEU A 55 -8.04 -2.89 -9.06
C LEU A 55 -8.43 -1.43 -8.83
N VAL A 56 -7.49 -0.56 -8.45
CA VAL A 56 -7.79 0.88 -8.30
C VAL A 56 -8.11 1.52 -9.64
N ASP A 57 -7.35 1.23 -10.69
CA ASP A 57 -7.63 1.75 -12.03
C ASP A 57 -9.02 1.32 -12.53
N GLU A 58 -9.39 0.05 -12.31
CA GLU A 58 -10.71 -0.45 -12.66
C GLU A 58 -11.81 0.26 -11.85
N ALA A 59 -11.59 0.46 -10.54
CA ALA A 59 -12.51 1.19 -9.67
C ALA A 59 -12.67 2.65 -10.12
N VAL A 60 -11.57 3.33 -10.48
CA VAL A 60 -11.57 4.70 -11.02
C VAL A 60 -12.37 4.78 -12.32
N VAL A 61 -12.23 3.79 -13.22
CA VAL A 61 -13.02 3.71 -14.46
C VAL A 61 -14.50 3.50 -14.15
N LYS A 62 -14.85 2.64 -13.20
CA LYS A 62 -16.23 2.41 -12.75
C LYS A 62 -16.85 3.69 -12.17
N VAL A 63 -16.11 4.40 -11.32
CA VAL A 63 -16.53 5.69 -10.74
C VAL A 63 -16.75 6.74 -11.83
N ARG A 64 -15.84 6.87 -12.80
CA ARG A 64 -16.02 7.78 -13.95
C ARG A 64 -17.27 7.50 -14.77
N ARG A 65 -17.71 6.25 -14.83
CA ARG A 65 -18.92 5.81 -15.52
C ARG A 65 -20.18 5.91 -14.65
N GLY A 66 -20.06 6.38 -13.41
CA GLY A 66 -21.18 6.47 -12.46
C GLY A 66 -21.69 5.12 -11.95
N LYS A 67 -20.87 4.06 -12.01
CA LYS A 67 -21.25 2.74 -11.51
C LYS A 67 -21.02 2.63 -10.00
N GLU A 68 -22.03 2.21 -9.24
CA GLU A 68 -21.95 2.03 -7.78
C GLU A 68 -20.87 1.03 -7.33
N GLY A 69 -20.52 0.05 -8.17
CA GLY A 69 -19.56 -1.01 -7.83
C GLY A 69 -18.16 -0.50 -7.44
N GLY A 70 -17.72 0.62 -8.02
CA GLY A 70 -16.38 1.18 -7.72
C GLY A 70 -16.23 1.64 -6.27
N ARG A 71 -17.32 1.98 -5.56
CA ARG A 71 -17.23 2.46 -4.18
C ARG A 71 -16.83 1.36 -3.20
N LYS A 72 -17.43 0.18 -3.32
CA LYS A 72 -17.14 -0.97 -2.45
C LYS A 72 -15.70 -1.44 -2.61
N GLU A 73 -15.22 -1.48 -3.86
CA GLU A 73 -13.85 -1.87 -4.19
C GLU A 73 -12.84 -0.90 -3.53
N LEU A 74 -13.10 0.40 -3.57
CA LEU A 74 -12.26 1.39 -2.89
C LEU A 74 -12.30 1.25 -1.35
N ASP A 75 -13.45 0.94 -0.75
CA ASP A 75 -13.54 0.72 0.70
C ASP A 75 -12.70 -0.50 1.13
N THR A 76 -12.77 -1.61 0.39
CA THR A 76 -11.94 -2.81 0.65
C THR A 76 -10.45 -2.54 0.55
N ILE A 77 -10.02 -1.74 -0.44
CA ILE A 77 -8.60 -1.37 -0.58
C ILE A 77 -8.12 -0.55 0.62
N LEU A 78 -8.92 0.43 1.08
CA LEU A 78 -8.62 1.22 2.27
C LEU A 78 -8.52 0.36 3.55
N GLU A 79 -9.37 -0.66 3.68
CA GLU A 79 -9.33 -1.60 4.82
C GLU A 79 -8.07 -2.47 4.81
N ILE A 80 -7.64 -2.95 3.63
CA ILE A 80 -6.42 -3.77 3.47
C ILE A 80 -5.17 -2.93 3.71
N VAL A 81 -5.13 -1.73 3.10
CA VAL A 81 -4.01 -0.80 3.19
C VAL A 81 -3.88 -0.23 4.60
N GLY A 82 -5.01 0.13 5.22
CA GLY A 82 -5.17 0.32 6.65
C GLY A 82 -4.08 1.11 7.38
N ASP A 83 -3.90 0.76 8.66
CA ASP A 83 -2.92 1.32 9.60
C ASP A 83 -1.52 0.71 9.48
N ASN A 84 -1.24 -0.07 8.44
CA ASN A 84 0.06 -0.73 8.31
C ASN A 84 1.10 0.26 7.76
N GLU A 85 1.74 1.00 8.65
CA GLU A 85 2.76 2.01 8.30
C GLU A 85 3.91 1.42 7.45
N ALA A 86 4.31 0.18 7.74
CA ALA A 86 5.37 -0.50 6.99
C ALA A 86 5.00 -0.77 5.53
N LEU A 87 3.70 -0.92 5.23
CA LEU A 87 3.22 -1.03 3.86
C LEU A 87 3.08 0.35 3.20
N ARG A 88 2.65 1.37 3.95
CA ARG A 88 2.43 2.74 3.44
C ARG A 88 3.69 3.46 3.02
N ASP A 89 4.83 3.14 3.64
CA ASP A 89 6.12 3.71 3.26
C ASP A 89 6.61 3.08 1.93
N GLY A 90 6.08 3.60 0.82
CA GLY A 90 6.40 3.16 -0.54
C GLY A 90 5.18 3.08 -1.45
N TRP A 91 5.03 1.96 -2.15
CA TRP A 91 4.04 1.73 -3.21
C TRP A 91 2.59 1.88 -2.79
N VAL A 92 2.27 1.58 -1.53
CA VAL A 92 0.91 1.69 -1.04
C VAL A 92 0.48 3.16 -0.91
N SER A 93 1.42 4.09 -0.69
CA SER A 93 1.12 5.53 -0.75
C SER A 93 0.53 5.91 -2.10
N GLU A 94 1.08 5.40 -3.21
CA GLU A 94 0.55 5.66 -4.56
C GLU A 94 -0.88 5.10 -4.72
N VAL A 95 -1.14 3.90 -4.20
CA VAL A 95 -2.48 3.29 -4.20
C VAL A 95 -3.47 4.16 -3.40
N VAL A 96 -3.05 4.70 -2.25
CA VAL A 96 -3.87 5.63 -1.46
C VAL A 96 -4.10 6.95 -2.19
N GLU A 97 -3.09 7.52 -2.85
CA GLU A 97 -3.24 8.72 -3.69
C GLU A 97 -4.28 8.51 -4.80
N LEU A 98 -4.23 7.35 -5.48
CA LEU A 98 -5.19 6.98 -6.51
C LEU A 98 -6.61 6.83 -5.93
N LEU A 99 -6.73 6.27 -4.73
CA LEU A 99 -8.00 6.18 -4.01
C LEU A 99 -8.55 7.55 -3.64
N VAL A 100 -7.72 8.45 -3.09
CA VAL A 100 -8.08 9.84 -2.79
C VAL A 100 -8.58 10.52 -4.05
N ARG A 101 -7.85 10.37 -5.16
CA ARG A 101 -8.23 10.93 -6.46
C ARG A 101 -9.60 10.43 -6.91
N ALA A 102 -9.87 9.12 -6.79
CA ALA A 102 -11.15 8.53 -7.14
C ALA A 102 -12.31 9.10 -6.30
N ARG A 103 -12.12 9.18 -4.97
CA ARG A 103 -13.10 9.74 -4.03
C ARG A 103 -13.34 11.21 -4.27
N ALA A 104 -12.27 11.97 -4.48
CA ALA A 104 -12.35 13.40 -4.73
C ALA A 104 -13.09 13.70 -6.05
N LEU A 105 -12.87 12.89 -7.10
CA LEU A 105 -13.62 13.00 -8.34
C LEU A 105 -15.11 12.68 -8.12
N GLN A 106 -15.43 11.58 -7.42
CA GLN A 106 -16.81 11.23 -7.11
C GLN A 106 -17.52 12.35 -6.33
N PHE A 107 -16.87 12.87 -5.29
CA PHE A 107 -17.38 13.95 -4.47
C PHE A 107 -17.59 15.23 -5.28
N PHE A 108 -16.62 15.59 -6.13
CA PHE A 108 -16.73 16.77 -7.00
C PHE A 108 -17.89 16.63 -7.99
N LEU A 109 -18.05 15.49 -8.65
CA LEU A 109 -19.14 15.27 -9.59
C LEU A 109 -20.52 15.30 -8.92
N GLY A 110 -20.61 14.89 -7.65
CA GLY A 110 -21.87 14.92 -6.88
C GLY A 110 -22.20 16.28 -6.26
N THR A 111 -21.18 17.07 -5.87
CA THR A 111 -21.38 18.26 -5.02
C THR A 111 -20.89 19.58 -5.64
N GLY A 112 -20.06 19.51 -6.68
CA GLY A 112 -19.34 20.65 -7.25
C GLY A 112 -18.26 21.24 -6.34
N ARG A 113 -17.85 20.53 -5.28
CA ARG A 113 -16.85 20.96 -4.29
C ARG A 113 -15.66 20.01 -4.25
N LEU A 114 -14.54 20.48 -3.71
CA LEU A 114 -13.40 19.62 -3.41
C LEU A 114 -13.66 18.82 -2.13
N LEU A 115 -13.22 17.56 -2.13
CA LEU A 115 -13.30 16.66 -0.97
C LEU A 115 -12.32 17.15 0.11
N PRO A 116 -12.78 17.47 1.33
CA PRO A 116 -11.85 17.91 2.39
C PRO A 116 -10.98 16.74 2.88
N PRO A 117 -9.73 16.99 3.33
CA PRO A 117 -8.86 15.95 3.89
C PRO A 117 -9.37 15.36 5.21
N SER A 118 -10.35 16.01 5.85
CA SER A 118 -11.06 15.52 7.03
C SER A 118 -12.32 14.71 6.71
N ASP A 119 -12.61 14.47 5.43
CA ASP A 119 -13.81 13.73 5.04
C ASP A 119 -13.77 12.29 5.60
N PRO A 120 -14.86 11.80 6.21
CA PRO A 120 -14.91 10.45 6.79
C PRO A 120 -14.59 9.32 5.80
N SER A 121 -14.79 9.55 4.49
CA SER A 121 -14.44 8.57 3.45
C SER A 121 -12.93 8.40 3.24
N LEU A 122 -12.10 9.30 3.78
CA LEU A 122 -10.64 9.23 3.76
C LEU A 122 -10.03 8.81 5.11
N THR A 123 -10.84 8.77 6.17
CA THR A 123 -10.34 8.45 7.52
C THR A 123 -10.48 6.99 7.89
N GLY A 124 -11.02 6.14 7.01
CA GLY A 124 -11.39 4.77 7.35
C GLY A 124 -12.49 4.69 8.42
N GLY A 125 -13.12 3.52 8.56
CA GLY A 125 -14.13 3.26 9.60
C GLY A 125 -13.53 3.15 11.00
N ARG A 126 -14.11 2.30 11.87
CA ARG A 126 -13.69 2.07 13.29
C ARG A 126 -12.29 1.42 13.44
N GLY A 127 -11.26 2.00 12.84
CA GLY A 127 -9.89 1.47 12.78
C GLY A 127 -9.32 1.33 11.37
N GLY A 128 -9.88 2.05 10.38
CA GLY A 128 -9.22 2.15 9.07
C GLY A 128 -8.23 3.31 9.11
N GLY A 129 -7.04 3.11 8.53
CA GLY A 129 -6.00 4.12 8.60
C GLY A 129 -6.35 5.41 7.87
N ARG A 130 -6.12 6.54 8.54
CA ARG A 130 -6.35 7.87 7.98
C ARG A 130 -5.37 8.14 6.84
N THR A 131 -5.85 8.64 5.71
CA THR A 131 -4.97 9.16 4.64
C THR A 131 -4.02 10.22 5.21
N ARG A 132 -2.72 10.07 4.93
CA ARG A 132 -1.67 11.03 5.30
C ARG A 132 -1.82 12.31 4.46
N GLU A 133 -1.25 13.41 4.92
CA GLU A 133 -1.37 14.68 4.22
C GLU A 133 -0.75 14.62 2.82
N GLU A 134 0.39 13.94 2.69
CA GLU A 134 1.12 13.73 1.45
C GLU A 134 0.31 12.91 0.44
N GLU A 135 -0.30 11.81 0.89
CA GLU A 135 -1.18 10.95 0.10
C GLU A 135 -2.42 11.74 -0.38
N TYR A 136 -2.96 12.61 0.48
CA TYR A 136 -4.07 13.47 0.10
C TYR A 136 -3.67 14.48 -0.98
N LEU A 137 -2.52 15.14 -0.80
CA LEU A 137 -2.01 16.14 -1.74
C LEU A 137 -1.68 15.51 -3.10
N GLY A 138 -1.02 14.35 -3.14
CA GLY A 138 -0.73 13.62 -4.38
C GLY A 138 -2.00 13.21 -5.12
N GLY A 139 -2.99 12.68 -4.40
CA GLY A 139 -4.31 12.37 -4.95
C GLY A 139 -5.05 13.60 -5.49
N ALA A 140 -5.02 14.71 -4.74
CA ALA A 140 -5.64 15.97 -5.14
C ALA A 140 -4.97 16.62 -6.35
N MET A 141 -3.64 16.53 -6.49
CA MET A 141 -2.93 16.99 -7.69
C MET A 141 -3.38 16.20 -8.92
N GLY A 142 -3.52 14.88 -8.79
CA GLY A 142 -4.00 14.02 -9.88
C GLY A 142 -5.47 14.26 -10.27
N LEU A 143 -6.29 14.81 -9.36
CA LEU A 143 -7.70 15.14 -9.64
C LEU A 143 -7.85 16.13 -10.80
N ALA A 144 -6.96 17.13 -10.91
CA ALA A 144 -7.02 18.12 -11.98
C ALA A 144 -6.94 17.47 -13.37
N GLN A 145 -6.08 16.45 -13.52
CA GLN A 145 -5.97 15.69 -14.76
C GLN A 145 -7.25 14.90 -15.06
N GLU A 146 -7.88 14.34 -14.03
CA GLU A 146 -9.13 13.60 -14.19
C GLU A 146 -10.32 14.50 -14.56
N LEU A 147 -10.41 15.68 -13.96
CA LEU A 147 -11.40 16.69 -14.32
C LEU A 147 -11.23 17.15 -15.77
N SER A 148 -9.99 17.36 -16.22
CA SER A 148 -9.69 17.66 -17.62
C SER A 148 -10.18 16.54 -18.56
N ARG A 149 -9.83 15.27 -18.28
CA ARG A 149 -10.31 14.12 -19.07
C ARG A 149 -11.84 13.99 -19.05
N TYR A 150 -12.48 14.27 -17.92
CA TYR A 150 -13.94 14.27 -17.80
C TYR A 150 -14.58 15.37 -18.66
N ALA A 151 -14.06 16.61 -18.59
CA ALA A 151 -14.54 17.73 -19.37
C ALA A 151 -14.40 17.48 -20.88
N ILE A 152 -13.24 17.00 -21.34
CA ILE A 152 -13.00 16.63 -22.74
C ILE A 152 -14.04 15.59 -23.20
N ARG A 153 -14.25 14.52 -22.42
CA ARG A 153 -15.23 13.48 -22.76
C ARG A 153 -16.65 14.04 -22.88
N ARG A 154 -17.09 14.89 -21.94
CA ARG A 154 -18.43 15.52 -22.03
C ARG A 154 -18.56 16.41 -23.25
N ALA A 155 -17.53 17.22 -23.56
CA ALA A 155 -17.52 18.08 -24.73
C ALA A 155 -17.64 17.25 -26.03
N SER A 156 -16.87 16.15 -26.14
CA SER A 156 -16.94 15.26 -27.30
C SER A 156 -18.28 14.54 -27.44
N THR A 157 -18.97 14.20 -26.34
CA THR A 157 -20.31 13.58 -26.42
C THR A 157 -21.38 14.57 -26.90
N LEU A 158 -21.31 15.84 -26.49
CA LEU A 158 -22.21 16.89 -26.97
C LEU A 158 -22.01 17.19 -28.45
N ASP A 159 -20.79 17.02 -28.96
CA ASP A 159 -20.50 17.17 -30.39
C ASP A 159 -21.16 16.05 -31.23
N ALA A 160 -21.26 14.82 -30.69
CA ALA A 160 -21.95 13.73 -31.38
C ALA A 160 -23.46 13.97 -31.56
N GLU A 161 -24.13 14.62 -30.60
CA GLU A 161 -25.53 15.01 -30.73
C GLU A 161 -25.72 16.18 -31.72
N ALA A 162 -24.73 17.06 -31.86
CA ALA A 162 -24.74 18.16 -32.82
C ALA A 162 -24.49 17.68 -34.26
N VAL A 163 -23.62 16.68 -34.45
CA VAL A 163 -23.30 16.08 -35.78
C VAL A 163 -24.41 15.14 -36.28
N ALA A 164 -25.26 14.61 -35.40
CA ALA A 164 -26.36 13.72 -35.78
C ALA A 164 -27.63 14.43 -36.32
N ARG A 165 -27.60 15.76 -36.47
CA ARG A 165 -28.67 16.56 -37.09
C ARG A 165 -28.24 17.10 -38.44
#